data_AF-A0A357VRK4-F1
#
_entry.id   AF-A0A357VRK4-F1
#
_cell.length_a   1.000
_cell.length_b   1.000
_cell.length_c   1.000
_cell.angle_alpha   90.00
_cell.angle_beta   90.00
_cell.angle_gamma   90.00
#
_symmetry.space_group_name_H-M   'P 1'
#
loop_
_entity.id
_entity.type
_entity.pdbx_description
1 polymer ?
#
loop_
_entity_poly.entity_id
_entity_poly.type
_entity_poly.pdbx_seq_one_letter_code
_entity_poly.pdbx_strand_id
1 'polypeptide(L)' 'IWVMNFPDIIYGMTRGGPAGSTEILAVKMINTVFYESDYSKAAAHGVVIILILFIYTMMYLKLTSKGEFSL' A
#
# COMPACT_ATOMS: atom_id res chain seq x y z
N ILE A 1 -5.93 6.50 -0.08
CA ILE A 1 -5.52 5.64 -1.22
C ILE A 1 -4.12 6.00 -1.72
N TRP A 2 -3.86 7.25 -2.13
CA TRP A 2 -2.60 7.62 -2.81
C TRP A 2 -1.35 7.54 -1.91
N VAL A 3 -1.44 7.92 -0.64
CA VAL A 3 -0.31 7.87 0.32
C VAL A 3 0.27 6.47 0.54
N MET A 4 -0.52 5.41 0.38
CA MET A 4 -0.05 4.02 0.52
C MET A 4 0.71 3.50 -0.72
N ASN A 5 0.54 4.18 -1.87
CA ASN A 5 1.11 3.82 -3.17
C ASN A 5 2.26 4.72 -3.61
N PHE A 6 2.76 5.60 -2.74
CA PHE A 6 3.92 6.46 -3.01
C PHE A 6 5.15 5.96 -2.21
N PRO A 7 5.81 4.87 -2.66
CA PRO A 7 7.00 4.35 -2.00
C PRO A 7 8.27 5.14 -2.33
N ASP A 8 8.26 5.97 -3.35
CA ASP A 8 9.39 6.77 -3.85
C ASP A 8 10.09 7.59 -2.76
N ILE A 9 9.33 8.34 -1.95
CA ILE A 9 9.90 9.21 -0.91
C ILE A 9 10.54 8.37 0.21
N ILE A 10 9.84 7.36 0.71
CA ILE A 10 10.34 6.52 1.82
C ILE A 10 11.49 5.63 1.35
N TYR A 11 11.36 5.02 0.16
CA TYR A 11 12.42 4.22 -0.44
C TYR A 11 13.67 5.05 -0.68
N GLY A 12 13.53 6.29 -1.18
CA GLY A 12 14.66 7.19 -1.44
C GLY A 12 15.35 7.71 -0.17
N MET A 13 14.60 7.97 0.90
CA MET A 13 15.16 8.56 2.13
C MET A 13 15.75 7.53 3.09
N THR A 14 15.04 6.43 3.35
CA THR A 14 15.40 5.48 4.42
C THR A 14 15.36 4.02 4.00
N ARG A 15 14.79 3.70 2.83
CA ARG A 15 14.51 2.32 2.38
C ARG A 15 13.68 1.51 3.39
N GLY A 16 12.94 2.19 4.27
CA GLY A 16 12.18 1.57 5.36
C GLY A 16 12.94 1.41 6.69
N GLY A 17 14.16 1.93 6.82
CA GLY A 17 14.96 1.81 8.05
C GLY A 17 14.57 2.79 9.19
N PRO A 18 15.18 2.64 10.39
CA PRO A 18 15.99 1.49 10.82
C PRO A 18 15.10 0.27 11.16
N ALA A 19 15.54 -0.94 10.75
CA ALA A 19 14.86 -2.21 11.00
C ALA A 19 13.36 -2.29 10.61
N GLY A 20 12.94 -1.59 9.54
CA GLY A 20 11.53 -1.57 9.12
C GLY A 20 10.68 -0.48 9.79
N SER A 21 11.25 0.38 10.64
CA SER A 21 10.48 1.38 11.40
C SER A 21 9.75 2.40 10.54
N THR A 22 10.21 2.64 9.31
CA THR A 22 9.55 3.54 8.34
C THR A 22 9.03 2.79 7.13
N GLU A 23 9.06 1.46 7.14
CA GLU A 23 8.66 0.64 6.00
C GLU A 23 7.14 0.65 5.81
N ILE A 24 6.72 1.03 4.60
CA ILE A 24 5.33 0.86 4.13
C ILE A 24 5.22 -0.39 3.26
N LEU A 25 4.01 -0.93 3.09
CA LEU A 25 3.76 -2.16 2.33
C LEU A 25 4.35 -2.12 0.90
N ALA A 26 4.32 -0.97 0.24
CA ALA A 26 4.90 -0.79 -1.09
C ALA A 26 6.45 -0.83 -1.07
N VAL A 27 7.09 -0.26 -0.04
CA VAL A 27 8.55 -0.33 0.17
C VAL A 27 8.97 -1.77 0.49
N LYS A 28 8.17 -2.48 1.30
CA LYS A 28 8.39 -3.90 1.59
C LYS A 28 8.33 -4.77 0.33
N MET A 29 7.34 -4.54 -0.53
CA MET A 29 7.22 -5.24 -1.80
C MET A 29 8.45 -5.01 -2.69
N ILE A 30 8.92 -3.77 -2.79
CA ILE A 30 10.16 -3.42 -3.50
C ILE A 30 11.35 -4.17 -2.88
N ASN A 31 11.49 -4.14 -1.56
CA ASN A 31 12.55 -4.82 -0.85
C ASN A 31 12.53 -6.35 -1.11
N THR A 32 11.36 -6.99 -1.09
CA THR A 32 11.23 -8.42 -1.43
C THR A 32 11.65 -8.74 -2.87
N VAL A 33 11.31 -7.88 -3.83
CA VAL A 33 11.74 -8.06 -5.23
C VAL A 33 13.25 -7.93 -5.38
N PHE A 34 13.86 -6.92 -4.76
CA PHE A 34 15.27 -6.60 -4.99
C PHE A 34 16.24 -7.37 -4.08
N TYR A 35 15.87 -7.69 -2.85
CA TYR A 35 16.75 -8.36 -1.88
C TYR A 35 16.50 -9.87 -1.77
N GLU A 36 15.24 -10.31 -1.83
CA GLU A 36 14.92 -11.75 -1.77
C GLU A 36 14.83 -12.39 -3.17
N SER A 37 14.72 -11.58 -4.23
CA SER A 37 14.49 -12.05 -5.61
C SER A 37 13.26 -12.96 -5.76
N ASP A 38 12.34 -12.91 -4.80
CA ASP A 38 11.15 -13.76 -4.73
C ASP A 38 9.94 -13.00 -5.26
N TYR A 39 9.76 -13.06 -6.58
CA TYR A 39 8.66 -12.39 -7.27
C TYR A 39 7.29 -12.93 -6.87
N SER A 40 7.20 -14.19 -6.46
CA SER A 40 5.95 -14.83 -6.02
C SER A 40 5.49 -14.26 -4.68
N LYS A 41 6.42 -14.11 -3.72
CA LYS A 41 6.13 -13.39 -2.46
C LYS A 41 5.81 -11.93 -2.71
N ALA A 42 6.52 -11.26 -3.60
CA ALA A 42 6.22 -9.86 -3.93
C ALA A 42 4.81 -9.70 -4.51
N ALA A 43 4.39 -10.61 -5.40
CA ALA A 43 3.03 -10.62 -5.93
C ALA A 43 1.97 -10.82 -4.83
N ALA A 44 2.22 -11.68 -3.85
CA ALA A 44 1.33 -11.85 -2.70
C ALA A 44 1.17 -10.55 -1.89
N HIS A 45 2.25 -9.80 -1.66
CA HIS A 45 2.17 -8.48 -1.02
C HIS A 45 1.32 -7.50 -1.84
N GLY A 46 1.46 -7.51 -3.17
CA GLY A 46 0.63 -6.71 -4.08
C GLY A 46 -0.87 -7.01 -3.97
N VAL A 47 -1.25 -8.30 -3.93
CA VAL A 47 -2.66 -8.71 -3.77
C VAL A 47 -3.23 -8.24 -2.44
N VAL A 48 -2.46 -8.35 -1.35
CA VAL A 48 -2.88 -7.86 -0.02
C VAL A 48 -3.11 -6.35 -0.04
N ILE A 49 -2.23 -5.58 -0.68
CA ILE A 49 -2.39 -4.13 -0.83
C ILE A 49 -3.68 -3.80 -1.57
N ILE A 50 -3.95 -4.48 -2.69
CA ILE A 50 -5.18 -4.28 -3.49
C ILE A 50 -6.42 -4.60 -2.65
N LEU A 51 -6.42 -5.69 -1.90
CA LEU A 51 -7.56 -6.11 -1.08
C LEU A 51 -7.87 -5.07 0.01
N ILE A 52 -6.84 -4.53 0.68
CA ILE A 52 -7.00 -3.46 1.68
C ILE A 52 -7.56 -2.19 1.03
N LEU A 53 -7.03 -1.80 -0.13
CA LEU A 53 -7.50 -0.61 -0.85
C LEU A 53 -8.93 -0.78 -1.37
N PHE A 54 -9.32 -1.99 -1.76
CA PHE A 54 -10.66 -2.32 -2.22
C PHE A 54 -11.67 -2.19 -1.06
N ILE A 55 -11.35 -2.74 0.10
CA ILE A 55 -12.18 -2.58 1.31
C ILE A 55 -12.32 -1.10 1.68
N TYR A 56 -11.20 -0.36 1.70
CA TYR A 56 -11.22 1.07 1.97
C TYR A 56 -12.09 1.84 0.96
N THR A 57 -11.99 1.50 -0.33
CA THR A 57 -12.78 2.13 -1.39
C THR A 57 -14.28 1.84 -1.22
N MET A 58 -14.65 0.59 -0.91
CA MET A 58 -16.05 0.25 -0.65
C MET A 58 -16.60 0.98 0.58
N MET A 59 -15.82 1.08 1.66
CA MET A 59 -16.20 1.84 2.84
C MET A 59 -16.36 3.33 2.53
N TYR A 60 -15.40 3.90 1.80
CA TYR A 60 -15.41 5.31 1.38
C TYR A 60 -16.64 5.61 0.51
N LEU A 61 -16.90 4.79 -0.52
CA LEU A 61 -18.07 4.95 -1.38
C LEU A 61 -19.38 4.82 -0.61
N LYS A 62 -19.49 3.88 0.34
CA LYS A 62 -20.70 3.71 1.16
C LYS A 62 -20.93 4.90 2.10
N LEU A 63 -19.87 5.51 2.62
CA LEU A 63 -19.96 6.71 3.46
C LEU A 63 -20.34 7.95 2.64
N THR A 64 -19.69 8.13 1.48
CA THR A 64 -19.93 9.28 0.58
C THR A 64 -21.29 9.20 -0.10
N SER A 65 -21.76 8.01 -0.50
CA SER A 65 -23.07 7.80 -1.13
C SER A 65 -24.25 8.26 -0.27
N LYS A 66 -24.10 8.28 1.07
CA LYS A 66 -25.13 8.86 1.96
C LYS A 66 -25.21 10.39 1.89
N GLY A 67 -24.15 11.07 1.46
CA GLY A 67 -24.12 12.53 1.34
C GLY A 67 -24.76 13.05 0.05
N GLU A 68 -24.78 12.25 -1.02
CA GLU A 68 -25.30 12.65 -2.34
C GLU A 68 -26.81 12.44 -2.50
N PHE A 69 -27.45 11.63 -1.65
CA PHE A 69 -28.90 11.38 -1.71
C PHE A 69 -29.74 12.40 -0.91
N SER A 70 -29.13 13.45 -0.35
CA SER A 70 -29.78 14.47 0.48
C SER A 70 -29.74 15.90 -0.10
N LEU A 71 -29.39 16.07 -1.38
CA LEU A 71 -29.47 17.37 -2.07
C LEU A 71 -30.59 17.37 -3.10
#